data_AF-K9ZW17-F1
#
_entry.id   AF-K9ZW17-F1
#
_cell.length_a   1.000
_cell.length_b   1.000
_cell.length_c   1.000
_cell.angle_alpha   90.00
_cell.angle_beta   90.00
_cell.angle_gamma   90.00
#
_symmetry.space_group_name_H-M   'P 1'
#
loop_
_entity.id
_entity.type
_entity.pdbx_description
1 polymer ?
#
loop_
_entity_poly.entity_id
_entity_poly.type
_entity_poly.pdbx_seq_one_letter_code
_entity_poly.pdbx_strand_id
1 'polypeptide(L)'
;MTADALYLTLHEANYDSWESVQQAMSLAQGQVPPRVAWLLEHIHDTKRGYWAVISGALGTSRPPDHLGLSALMAWELTQLAALSAEQRQVTLAYGGRLLDVAALIRLNARHAVWHAGQIAALAARRTA
;
A
#
# COMPACT_ATOMS: atom_id res chain seq x y z
N MET A 1 -10.66 3.93 -16.28
CA MET A 1 -9.24 3.49 -16.12
C MET A 1 -9.21 1.99 -16.31
N THR A 2 -8.27 1.47 -17.10
CA THR A 2 -8.20 0.03 -17.38
C THR A 2 -7.69 -0.74 -16.16
N ALA A 3 -7.91 -2.05 -16.16
CA ALA A 3 -7.40 -2.94 -15.13
C ALA A 3 -5.86 -2.84 -14.99
N ASP A 4 -5.19 -2.72 -16.12
CA ASP A 4 -3.73 -2.66 -16.23
C ASP A 4 -3.15 -1.40 -15.58
N ALA A 5 -3.82 -0.25 -15.74
CA ALA A 5 -3.36 1.01 -15.14
C ALA A 5 -3.47 1.00 -13.60
N LEU A 6 -4.53 0.40 -13.04
CA LEU A 6 -4.66 0.28 -11.58
C LEU A 6 -3.59 -0.63 -10.99
N TYR A 7 -3.34 -1.76 -11.66
CA TYR A 7 -2.29 -2.69 -11.26
C TYR A 7 -0.91 -2.02 -11.31
N LEU A 8 -0.60 -1.34 -12.41
CA LEU A 8 0.66 -0.63 -12.58
C LEU A 8 0.87 0.42 -11.47
N THR A 9 -0.14 1.24 -11.17
CA THR A 9 -0.05 2.23 -10.08
C THR A 9 0.27 1.58 -8.72
N LEU A 10 -0.38 0.46 -8.38
CA LEU A 10 -0.12 -0.22 -7.12
C LEU A 10 1.27 -0.90 -7.12
N HIS A 11 1.66 -1.47 -8.26
CA HIS A 11 2.95 -2.10 -8.43
C HIS A 11 4.09 -1.09 -8.29
N GLU A 12 4.02 0.06 -8.97
CA GLU A 12 4.99 1.15 -8.88
C GLU A 12 5.13 1.65 -7.44
N ALA A 13 4.00 1.92 -6.76
CA ALA A 13 4.01 2.35 -5.37
C ALA A 13 4.72 1.36 -4.43
N ASN A 14 4.64 0.06 -4.73
CA ASN A 14 5.25 -0.99 -3.92
C ASN A 14 6.71 -1.27 -4.31
N TYR A 15 7.04 -1.29 -5.61
CA TYR A 15 8.25 -1.92 -6.14
C TYR A 15 9.05 -1.10 -7.15
N ASP A 16 8.64 0.11 -7.50
CA ASP A 16 9.46 0.97 -8.38
C ASP A 16 10.88 1.14 -7.83
N SER A 17 11.87 1.20 -8.72
CA SER A 17 13.28 1.22 -8.33
C SER A 17 13.72 2.56 -7.72
N TRP A 18 12.95 3.63 -7.93
CA TRP A 18 13.26 4.96 -7.46
C TRP A 18 12.30 5.43 -6.35
N GLU A 19 10.98 5.37 -6.58
CA GLU A 19 9.98 5.94 -5.68
C GLU A 19 8.96 4.89 -5.20
N SER A 20 9.36 4.07 -4.23
CA SER A 20 8.51 3.00 -3.72
C SER A 20 8.73 2.68 -2.24
N VAL A 21 7.80 1.91 -1.68
CA VAL A 21 7.94 1.34 -0.33
C VAL A 21 9.14 0.39 -0.26
N GLN A 22 9.36 -0.47 -1.26
CA GLN A 22 10.50 -1.39 -1.28
C GLN A 22 11.84 -0.65 -1.29
N GLN A 23 11.94 0.45 -2.04
CA GLN A 23 13.12 1.31 -2.04
C GLN A 23 13.31 1.96 -0.66
N ALA A 24 12.26 2.51 -0.07
CA ALA A 24 12.36 3.12 1.25
C ALA A 24 12.81 2.12 2.33
N MET A 25 12.34 0.87 2.24
CA MET A 25 12.79 -0.23 3.10
C MET A 25 14.28 -0.54 2.91
N SER A 26 14.79 -0.50 1.67
CA SER A 26 16.21 -0.76 1.42
C SER A 26 17.11 0.36 1.95
N LEU A 27 16.67 1.62 1.85
CA LEU A 27 17.37 2.76 2.44
C LEU A 27 17.36 2.76 3.98
N ALA A 28 16.39 2.10 4.59
CA ALA A 28 16.27 1.99 6.04
C ALA A 28 17.12 0.88 6.67
N GLN A 29 17.92 0.14 5.88
CA GLN A 29 18.74 -0.98 6.38
C GLN A 29 19.75 -0.54 7.46
N GLY A 30 20.05 -1.44 8.41
CA GLY A 30 20.93 -1.20 9.55
C GLY A 30 20.17 -0.85 10.83
N GLN A 31 20.76 -0.01 11.69
CA GLN A 31 20.04 0.47 12.88
C GLN A 31 18.93 1.43 12.45
N VAL A 32 17.68 0.96 12.52
CA VAL A 32 16.48 1.70 12.12
C VAL A 32 16.12 2.73 13.20
N PRO A 33 16.09 4.04 12.89
CA PRO A 33 15.63 5.05 13.84
C PRO A 33 14.17 4.80 14.25
N PRO A 34 13.76 5.09 15.50
CA PRO A 34 12.40 4.83 15.97
C PRO A 34 11.31 5.41 15.06
N ARG A 35 11.55 6.61 14.51
CA ARG A 35 10.61 7.25 13.57
C ARG A 35 10.45 6.47 12.26
N VAL A 36 11.53 5.90 11.73
CA VAL A 36 11.47 5.09 10.50
C VAL A 36 10.75 3.77 10.77
N ALA A 37 11.03 3.12 11.91
CA ALA A 37 10.32 1.90 12.31
C ALA A 37 8.81 2.14 12.41
N TRP A 38 8.41 3.23 13.08
CA TRP A 38 6.99 3.62 13.18
C TRP A 38 6.37 3.90 11.80
N LEU A 39 7.09 4.55 10.88
CA LEU A 39 6.56 4.82 9.54
C LEU A 39 6.34 3.53 8.74
N LEU A 40 7.23 2.55 8.86
CA LEU A 40 7.07 1.24 8.22
C LEU A 40 5.87 0.46 8.78
N GLU A 41 5.72 0.45 10.11
CA GLU A 41 4.56 -0.14 10.78
C GLU A 41 3.26 0.56 10.38
N HIS A 42 3.26 1.89 10.32
CA HIS A 42 2.10 2.67 9.87
C HIS A 42 1.70 2.36 8.42
N ILE A 43 2.66 2.21 7.50
CA ILE A 43 2.38 1.78 6.12
C ILE A 43 1.74 0.39 6.12
N HIS A 44 2.29 -0.54 6.90
CA HIS A 44 1.76 -1.89 7.03
C HIS A 44 0.29 -1.87 7.52
N ASP A 45 0.02 -1.20 8.64
CA ASP A 45 -1.30 -1.20 9.26
C ASP A 45 -2.34 -0.50 8.38
N THR A 46 -1.97 0.60 7.74
CA THR A 46 -2.88 1.31 6.82
C THR A 46 -3.19 0.47 5.58
N LYS A 47 -2.21 -0.22 4.98
CA LYS A 47 -2.44 -1.19 3.89
C LYS A 47 -3.43 -2.28 4.31
N ARG A 48 -3.24 -2.88 5.49
CA ARG A 48 -4.18 -3.87 6.04
C ARG A 48 -5.57 -3.29 6.22
N GLY A 49 -5.67 -2.08 6.77
CA GLY A 49 -6.93 -1.36 6.98
C GLY A 49 -7.69 -1.12 5.67
N TYR A 50 -7.00 -0.63 4.63
CA TYR A 50 -7.61 -0.43 3.31
C TYR A 50 -8.17 -1.73 2.74
N TRP A 51 -7.38 -2.81 2.77
CA TRP A 51 -7.82 -4.10 2.24
C TRP A 51 -8.89 -4.78 3.09
N ALA A 52 -8.91 -4.59 4.42
CA ALA A 52 -10.00 -5.07 5.25
C ALA A 52 -11.34 -4.43 4.87
N VAL A 53 -11.35 -3.14 4.54
CA VAL A 53 -12.53 -2.42 4.05
C VAL A 53 -12.97 -2.95 2.68
N ILE A 54 -12.03 -3.14 1.74
CA ILE A 54 -12.30 -3.70 0.41
C ILE A 54 -12.88 -5.12 0.54
N SER A 55 -12.23 -5.99 1.31
CA SER A 55 -12.68 -7.37 1.51
C SER A 55 -14.05 -7.43 2.18
N GLY A 56 -14.34 -6.52 3.11
CA GLY A 56 -15.66 -6.39 3.73
C GLY A 56 -16.75 -6.00 2.72
N ALA A 57 -16.46 -5.06 1.81
CA ALA A 57 -17.41 -4.63 0.78
C ALA A 57 -17.64 -5.69 -0.30
N LEU A 58 -16.62 -6.50 -0.61
CA LEU A 58 -16.68 -7.52 -1.67
C LEU A 58 -17.02 -8.92 -1.17
N GLY A 59 -17.05 -9.15 0.14
CA GLY A 59 -17.21 -10.49 0.73
C GLY A 59 -16.04 -11.42 0.46
N THR A 60 -14.82 -10.89 0.28
CA THR A 60 -13.61 -11.68 -0.02
C THR A 60 -12.75 -11.88 1.24
N SER A 61 -11.67 -12.66 1.11
CA SER A 61 -10.74 -12.90 2.21
C SER A 61 -10.04 -11.61 2.66
N ARG A 62 -9.92 -11.43 3.97
CA ARG A 62 -9.14 -10.34 4.59
C ARG A 62 -7.64 -10.60 4.47
N PRO A 63 -6.79 -9.56 4.59
CA PRO A 63 -5.34 -9.75 4.67
C PRO A 63 -4.96 -10.69 5.82
N PRO A 64 -4.14 -11.73 5.62
CA PRO A 64 -3.70 -12.60 6.72
C PRO A 64 -2.83 -11.85 7.74
N ASP A 65 -3.10 -11.99 9.05
CA ASP A 65 -2.48 -11.19 10.13
C ASP A 65 -0.96 -11.36 10.28
N HIS A 66 -0.41 -12.50 9.82
CA HIS A 66 1.01 -12.82 9.96
C HIS A 66 1.89 -12.27 8.83
N LEU A 67 1.31 -11.66 7.78
CA LEU A 67 2.10 -11.14 6.67
C LEU A 67 2.83 -9.86 7.10
N GLY A 68 4.17 -9.87 7.04
CA GLY A 68 4.95 -8.64 7.10
C GLY A 68 4.75 -7.76 5.85
N LEU A 69 5.22 -6.51 5.90
CA LEU A 69 4.97 -5.50 4.87
C LEU A 69 5.31 -5.96 3.44
N SER A 70 6.47 -6.56 3.19
CA SER A 70 6.83 -7.06 1.85
C SER A 70 5.90 -8.15 1.32
N ALA A 71 5.47 -9.08 2.20
CA ALA A 71 4.55 -10.13 1.81
C ALA A 71 3.14 -9.59 1.60
N LEU A 72 2.72 -8.59 2.40
CA LEU A 72 1.46 -7.88 2.21
C LEU A 72 1.41 -7.13 0.88
N MET A 73 2.51 -6.51 0.46
CA MET A 73 2.62 -5.83 -0.85
C MET A 73 2.48 -6.80 -2.03
N ALA A 74 2.99 -8.02 -1.90
CA ALA A 74 2.82 -9.05 -2.94
C ALA A 74 1.38 -9.55 -2.94
N TRP A 75 0.82 -9.80 -1.75
CA TRP A 75 -0.56 -10.24 -1.59
C TRP A 75 -1.56 -9.27 -2.20
N GLU A 76 -1.40 -7.95 -2.01
CA GLU A 76 -2.35 -6.98 -2.58
C GLU A 76 -2.36 -6.96 -4.11
N LEU A 77 -1.22 -7.19 -4.76
CA LEU A 77 -1.17 -7.32 -6.22
C LEU A 77 -1.90 -8.57 -6.70
N THR A 78 -1.73 -9.70 -5.99
CA THR A 78 -2.49 -10.93 -6.26
C THR A 78 -3.99 -10.69 -6.12
N GLN A 79 -4.42 -10.03 -5.04
CA GLN A 79 -5.83 -9.74 -4.83
C GLN A 79 -6.39 -8.81 -5.89
N LEU A 80 -5.67 -7.73 -6.24
CA LEU A 80 -6.07 -6.80 -7.30
C LEU A 80 -6.20 -7.50 -8.66
N ALA A 81 -5.25 -8.38 -9.00
CA ALA A 81 -5.31 -9.15 -10.25
C ALA A 81 -6.54 -10.07 -10.31
N ALA A 82 -6.99 -10.58 -9.16
CA ALA A 82 -8.17 -11.43 -9.07
C ALA A 82 -9.51 -10.67 -9.12
N LEU A 83 -9.52 -9.33 -8.95
CA LEU A 83 -10.75 -8.55 -8.99
C LEU A 83 -11.31 -8.41 -10.40
N SER A 84 -12.62 -8.67 -10.57
CA SER A 84 -13.35 -8.36 -11.80
C SER A 84 -13.46 -6.84 -12.03
N ALA A 85 -13.86 -6.43 -13.24
CA ALA A 85 -14.09 -5.02 -13.54
C ALA A 85 -15.22 -4.42 -12.69
N GLU A 86 -16.29 -5.19 -12.46
CA GLU A 86 -17.45 -4.81 -11.67
C GLU A 86 -17.08 -4.65 -10.19
N GLN A 87 -16.29 -5.59 -9.65
CA GLN A 87 -15.82 -5.52 -8.26
C GLN A 87 -14.98 -4.26 -8.01
N ARG A 88 -14.19 -3.82 -8.99
CA ARG A 88 -13.39 -2.58 -8.89
C ARG A 88 -14.26 -1.31 -8.82
N GLN A 89 -15.50 -1.38 -9.29
CA GLN A 89 -16.46 -0.26 -9.31
C GLN A 89 -17.43 -0.29 -8.12
N VAL A 90 -17.40 -1.32 -7.27
CA VAL A 90 -18.22 -1.39 -6.06
C VAL A 90 -17.91 -0.18 -5.18
N THR A 91 -18.97 0.54 -4.80
CA THR A 91 -18.89 1.71 -3.92
C THR A 91 -18.87 1.28 -2.46
N LEU A 92 -18.01 1.90 -1.68
CA LEU A 92 -17.84 1.71 -0.24
C LEU A 92 -17.68 3.05 0.49
N ALA A 93 -17.93 3.04 1.79
CA ALA A 93 -17.68 4.20 2.65
C ALA A 93 -16.29 4.09 3.29
N TYR A 94 -15.49 5.15 3.18
CA TYR A 94 -14.19 5.25 3.84
C TYR A 94 -13.88 6.71 4.21
N GLY A 95 -13.52 6.97 5.47
CA GLY A 95 -13.15 8.30 5.94
C GLY A 95 -14.22 9.37 5.70
N GLY A 96 -15.50 9.03 5.89
CA GLY A 96 -16.64 9.94 5.68
C GLY A 96 -16.97 10.23 4.21
N ARG A 97 -16.39 9.48 3.26
CA ARG A 97 -16.58 9.66 1.82
C ARG A 97 -17.03 8.35 1.16
N LEU A 98 -17.75 8.47 0.06
CA LEU A 98 -18.02 7.34 -0.84
C LEU A 98 -16.89 7.25 -1.89
N LEU A 99 -16.32 6.06 -2.03
CA LEU A 99 -15.26 5.74 -2.99
C LEU A 99 -15.59 4.41 -3.66
N ASP A 100 -15.21 4.23 -4.91
CA ASP A 100 -15.15 2.88 -5.48
C ASP A 100 -13.88 2.14 -4.99
N VAL A 101 -13.88 0.80 -5.09
CA VAL A 101 -12.72 -0.02 -4.72
C VAL A 101 -11.46 0.44 -5.43
N ALA A 102 -11.54 0.79 -6.72
CA ALA A 102 -10.42 1.32 -7.49
C ALA A 102 -9.85 2.64 -6.92
N ALA A 103 -10.71 3.54 -6.43
CA ALA A 103 -10.30 4.79 -5.78
C ALA A 103 -9.64 4.53 -4.43
N LEU A 104 -10.14 3.56 -3.65
CA LEU A 104 -9.53 3.20 -2.38
C LEU A 104 -8.14 2.57 -2.58
N ILE A 105 -7.97 1.73 -3.60
CA ILE A 105 -6.65 1.18 -3.98
C ILE A 105 -5.68 2.27 -4.41
N ARG A 106 -6.14 3.25 -5.21
CA ARG A 106 -5.30 4.41 -5.56
C ARG A 106 -4.94 5.27 -4.33
N LEU A 107 -5.85 5.38 -3.36
CA LEU A 107 -5.57 6.07 -2.10
C LEU A 107 -4.51 5.33 -1.30
N ASN A 108 -4.62 4.01 -1.17
CA ASN A 108 -3.60 3.14 -0.57
C ASN A 108 -2.22 3.39 -1.21
N ALA A 109 -2.12 3.29 -2.54
CA ALA A 109 -0.87 3.51 -3.27
C ALA A 109 -0.24 4.89 -2.96
N ARG A 110 -1.02 5.98 -3.07
CA ARG A 110 -0.51 7.33 -2.77
C ARG A 110 -0.10 7.51 -1.31
N HIS A 111 -0.87 6.95 -0.38
CA HIS A 111 -0.59 7.03 1.06
C HIS A 111 0.72 6.31 1.38
N ALA A 112 0.93 5.12 0.80
CA ALA A 112 2.15 4.35 0.99
C ALA A 112 3.39 5.10 0.47
N VAL A 113 3.33 5.64 -0.76
CA VAL A 113 4.45 6.41 -1.35
C VAL A 113 4.73 7.70 -0.57
N TRP A 114 3.70 8.39 -0.09
CA TRP A 114 3.88 9.60 0.75
C TRP A 114 4.74 9.32 1.99
N HIS A 115 4.48 8.21 2.69
CA HIS A 115 5.29 7.84 3.85
C HIS A 115 6.64 7.22 3.47
N ALA A 116 6.73 6.51 2.34
CA ALA A 116 8.01 6.06 1.78
C ALA A 116 8.96 7.23 1.51
N GLY A 117 8.44 8.34 0.95
CA GLY A 117 9.21 9.57 0.76
C GLY A 117 9.72 10.18 2.07
N GLN A 118 8.95 10.11 3.15
CA GLN A 118 9.41 10.55 4.48
C GLN A 118 10.55 9.67 5.00
N ILE A 119 10.47 8.35 4.79
CA ILE A 119 11.54 7.42 5.16
C ILE A 119 12.81 7.73 4.36
N ALA A 120 12.70 7.90 3.05
CA ALA A 120 13.84 8.24 2.18
C ALA A 120 14.50 9.56 2.61
N ALA A 121 13.71 10.59 2.92
CA ALA A 121 14.21 11.87 3.41
C ALA A 121 14.94 11.74 4.77
N LEU A 122 14.46 10.88 5.66
CA LEU A 122 15.12 10.60 6.94
C LEU A 122 16.40 9.79 6.76
N ALA A 123 16.44 8.87 5.81
CA ALA A 123 17.62 8.08 5.49
C ALA A 123 18.74 8.94 4.89
N ALA A 124 18.42 9.83 3.94
CA ALA A 124 19.38 10.72 3.30
C ALA A 124 20.08 11.70 4.28
N ARG A 125 19.39 12.10 5.36
CA ARG A 125 19.97 12.95 6.42
C ARG A 125 21.03 12.24 7.26
N ARG A 126 21.18 10.92 7.14
CA ARG A 126 22.21 10.14 7.86
C ARG A 126 23.51 10.03 7.09
N THR A 127 23.47 10.27 5.77
CA THR A 127 24.63 10.18 4.87
C THR A 127 25.26 11.53 4.56
N ALA A 128 24.65 12.63 5.02
CA ALA A 128 25.16 14.00 4.91
C ALA A 128 25.86 14.41 6.21
#